data_AF-A0A936BDR1-F1
#
_entry.id   AF-A0A936BDR1-F1
#
_cell.length_a   1.000
_cell.length_b   1.000
_cell.length_c   1.000
_cell.angle_alpha   90.00
_cell.angle_beta   90.00
_cell.angle_gamma   90.00
#
_symmetry.space_group_name_H-M   'P 1'
#
loop_
_entity.id
_entity.type
_entity.pdbx_description
1 polymer ?
#
loop_
_entity_poly.entity_id
_entity_poly.type
_entity_poly.pdbx_seq_one_letter_code
_entity_poly.pdbx_strand_id
1 'polypeptide(L)' 'MKLNPFDRSADGLATAVTQLPPELVVALQQAAVEIDIDAAQQTIHQIAHHNPDLAEILAELVEHYRFDHLQKILTP' A
#
# COMPACT_ATOMS: atom_id res chain seq x y z
N MET A 1 -2.04 18.85 15.83
CA MET A 1 -1.66 18.94 14.40
C MET A 1 -1.72 17.51 13.87
N LYS A 2 -2.84 17.09 13.29
CA LYS A 2 -2.91 15.75 12.67
C LYS A 2 -2.13 15.86 11.36
N LEU A 3 -0.95 15.27 11.28
CA LEU A 3 -0.28 15.06 9.99
C LEU A 3 -1.28 14.29 9.11
N ASN A 4 -1.61 14.82 7.93
CA ASN A 4 -2.24 13.99 6.92
C ASN A 4 -1.18 12.97 6.48
N PRO A 5 -1.41 11.65 6.62
CA PRO A 5 -0.42 10.64 6.21
C PRO A 5 -0.10 10.72 4.70
N PHE A 6 -0.99 11.34 3.93
CA PHE A 6 -0.85 11.62 2.50
C PHE A 6 0.02 12.86 2.16
N ASP A 7 0.53 13.61 3.15
CA ASP A 7 1.47 14.72 2.94
C ASP A 7 2.93 14.23 2.82
N ARG A 8 3.16 12.91 2.91
CA ARG A 8 4.43 12.32 2.49
C ARG A 8 4.55 12.43 0.98
N SER A 9 5.59 13.12 0.55
CA SER A 9 5.99 13.22 -0.85
C SER A 9 5.93 11.83 -1.50
N ALA A 10 5.34 11.73 -2.69
CA ALA A 10 5.20 10.47 -3.46
C ALA A 10 6.53 9.69 -3.57
N ASP A 11 7.65 10.40 -3.52
CA ASP A 11 9.02 9.88 -3.48
C ASP A 11 9.31 8.96 -2.28
N GLY A 12 8.77 9.29 -1.10
CA GLY A 12 8.93 8.49 0.11
C GLY A 12 8.11 7.19 0.08
N LEU A 13 6.95 7.21 -0.58
CA LEU A 13 6.13 6.02 -0.79
C LEU A 13 6.77 5.08 -1.82
N ALA A 14 7.25 5.62 -2.94
CA ALA A 14 7.95 4.84 -3.96
C ALA A 14 9.19 4.15 -3.36
N THR A 15 9.97 4.88 -2.55
CA THR A 15 11.13 4.31 -1.84
C THR A 15 10.71 3.20 -0.87
N ALA A 16 9.64 3.41 -0.09
CA ALA A 16 9.14 2.40 0.84
C ALA A 16 8.66 1.13 0.11
N VAL A 17 8.01 1.28 -1.05
CA VAL A 17 7.58 0.14 -1.88
C VAL A 17 8.79 -0.62 -2.44
N THR A 18 9.87 0.07 -2.85
CA THR A 18 11.10 -0.61 -3.32
C THR A 18 11.84 -1.37 -2.22
N GLN A 19 11.58 -1.06 -0.95
CA GLN A 19 12.12 -1.77 0.21
C GLN A 19 11.32 -3.04 0.56
N LEU A 20 10.15 -3.23 -0.06
CA LEU A 20 9.34 -4.41 0.18
C LEU A 20 9.82 -5.62 -0.63
N PRO A 21 9.58 -6.84 -0.10
CA PRO A 21 9.67 -8.06 -0.89
C PRO A 21 8.82 -7.93 -2.17
N PRO A 22 9.37 -8.28 -3.35
CA PRO A 22 8.64 -8.14 -4.62
C PRO A 22 7.39 -9.01 -4.66
N GLU A 23 7.38 -10.15 -3.94
CA GLU A 23 6.20 -11.01 -3.79
C GLU A 23 5.02 -10.30 -3.12
N LEU A 24 5.27 -9.45 -2.12
CA LEU A 24 4.21 -8.68 -1.44
C LEU A 24 3.69 -7.55 -2.34
N VAL A 25 4.57 -6.91 -3.11
CA VAL A 25 4.17 -5.88 -4.08
C VAL A 25 3.28 -6.47 -5.17
N VAL A 26 3.65 -7.63 -5.73
CA VAL A 26 2.85 -8.32 -6.74
C VAL A 26 1.52 -8.81 -6.16
N ALA A 27 1.51 -9.39 -4.97
CA ALA A 27 0.28 -9.84 -4.31
C ALA A 27 -0.69 -8.67 -4.07
N LEU A 28 -0.17 -7.53 -3.60
CA LEU A 28 -0.99 -6.35 -3.37
C LEU A 28 -1.50 -5.73 -4.69
N GLN A 29 -0.67 -5.76 -5.74
CA GLN A 29 -1.09 -5.30 -7.06
C GLN A 29 -2.19 -6.18 -7.65
N GLN A 30 -2.08 -7.51 -7.52
CA GLN A 30 -3.13 -8.43 -7.96
C GLN A 30 -4.43 -8.19 -7.20
N ALA A 31 -4.38 -8.11 -5.86
CA ALA A 31 -5.53 -7.79 -5.05
C ALA A 31 -6.17 -6.44 -5.43
N ALA A 32 -5.35 -5.43 -5.77
CA ALA A 32 -5.85 -4.13 -6.22
C ALA A 32 -6.45 -4.15 -7.63
N VAL A 33 -6.03 -5.05 -8.51
CA VAL A 33 -6.63 -5.25 -9.85
C VAL A 33 -7.96 -6.01 -9.74
N GLU A 34 -8.01 -7.01 -8.87
CA GLU A 34 -9.20 -7.83 -8.63
C GLU A 34 -10.21 -7.13 -7.69
N ILE A 35 -9.83 -5.99 -7.10
CA ILE A 35 -10.61 -5.27 -6.08
C ILE A 35 -10.94 -6.21 -4.90
N ASP A 36 -10.01 -7.10 -4.58
CA ASP A 36 -10.13 -8.07 -3.50
C ASP A 36 -9.61 -7.43 -2.20
N ILE A 37 -10.55 -6.93 -1.40
CA ILE A 37 -10.26 -6.26 -0.12
C ILE A 37 -9.61 -7.21 0.86
N ASP A 38 -10.06 -8.46 0.92
CA ASP A 38 -9.57 -9.45 1.88
C ASP A 38 -8.11 -9.80 1.57
N ALA A 39 -7.82 -10.10 0.31
CA ALA A 39 -6.47 -10.36 -0.16
C ALA A 39 -5.54 -9.15 0.02
N ALA A 40 -6.05 -7.93 -0.23
CA ALA A 40 -5.29 -6.70 -0.01
C ALA A 40 -4.96 -6.50 1.48
N GLN A 41 -5.93 -6.68 2.38
CA GLN A 41 -5.74 -6.57 3.82
C GLN A 41 -4.75 -7.61 4.35
N GLN A 42 -4.83 -8.86 3.89
CA GLN A 42 -3.86 -9.89 4.26
C GLN A 42 -2.44 -9.52 3.83
N THR A 43 -2.28 -9.01 2.60
CA THR A 43 -0.99 -8.58 2.10
C THR A 43 -0.46 -7.36 2.86
N ILE A 44 -1.32 -6.39 3.17
CA ILE A 44 -0.98 -5.22 3.99
C ILE A 44 -0.50 -5.63 5.39
N HIS A 45 -1.11 -6.65 5.99
CA HIS A 45 -0.66 -7.19 7.28
C HIS A 45 0.78 -7.75 7.18
N GLN A 46 1.11 -8.43 6.08
CA GLN A 46 2.49 -8.89 5.85
C GLN A 46 3.43 -7.70 5.65
N ILE A 47 3.01 -6.68 4.89
CA ILE A 47 3.77 -5.44 4.69
C ILE A 47 4.01 -4.72 6.02
N ALA A 48 3.07 -4.77 6.97
CA ALA A 48 3.20 -4.13 8.28
C ALA A 48 4.38 -4.65 9.10
N HIS A 49 4.78 -5.90 8.90
CA HIS A 49 5.95 -6.49 9.56
C HIS A 49 7.28 -5.91 9.04
N HIS A 50 7.30 -5.43 7.79
CA HIS A 50 8.48 -4.83 7.17
C HIS A 50 8.47 -3.31 7.30
N ASN A 51 7.34 -2.69 7.00
CA ASN A 51 7.12 -1.26 6.99
C ASN A 51 5.72 -0.96 7.56
N PRO A 52 5.57 -0.86 8.89
CA PRO A 52 4.27 -0.63 9.54
C PRO A 52 3.61 0.66 9.07
N ASP A 53 4.44 1.66 8.78
CA ASP A 53 3.98 2.96 8.34
C ASP A 53 3.42 2.94 6.92
N LEU A 54 4.08 2.22 5.99
CA LEU A 54 3.55 2.00 4.65
C LEU A 54 2.25 1.20 4.73
N ALA A 55 2.19 0.18 5.59
CA ALA A 55 0.99 -0.63 5.76
C ALA A 55 -0.21 0.19 6.26
N GLU A 56 -0.01 1.15 7.18
CA GLU A 56 -1.08 2.05 7.65
C GLU A 56 -1.67 2.85 6.48
N ILE A 57 -0.81 3.42 5.63
CA ILE A 57 -1.23 4.20 4.45
C ILE A 57 -2.00 3.31 3.47
N LEU A 58 -1.50 2.10 3.19
CA LEU A 58 -2.16 1.16 2.29
C LEU A 58 -3.49 0.68 2.85
N ALA A 59 -3.58 0.44 4.17
CA ALA A 59 -4.81 0.06 4.86
C ALA A 59 -5.88 1.15 4.71
N GLU A 60 -5.53 2.42 4.94
CA GLU A 60 -6.46 3.54 4.74
C GLU A 60 -6.94 3.62 3.29
N LEU A 61 -6.05 3.38 2.31
CA LEU A 61 -6.44 3.36 0.89
C LEU A 61 -7.44 2.24 0.60
N VAL A 62 -7.24 1.03 1.13
CA VAL A 62 -8.17 -0.08 0.97
C VAL A 62 -9.50 0.19 1.67
N GLU A 63 -9.48 0.69 2.90
CA GLU A 63 -10.70 1.05 3.67
C GLU A 63 -11.55 2.11 2.96
N HIS A 64 -10.89 3.05 2.27
CA HIS A 64 -11.56 4.07 1.46
C HIS A 64 -11.84 3.63 0.02
N TYR A 65 -11.68 2.35 -0.31
CA TYR A 65 -11.88 1.79 -1.67
C TYR A 65 -11.07 2.53 -2.75
N ARG A 66 -9.91 3.09 -2.38
CA ARG A 66 -9.01 3.86 -3.26
C ARG A 66 -8.01 2.94 -3.98
N PHE A 67 -8.53 1.90 -4.64
CA PHE A 67 -7.70 0.94 -5.38
C PHE A 67 -6.95 1.59 -6.56
N ASP A 68 -7.54 2.59 -7.23
CA ASP A 68 -6.84 3.40 -8.24
C ASP A 68 -5.57 4.07 -7.71
N HIS A 69 -5.58 4.52 -6.45
CA HIS A 69 -4.40 5.16 -5.84
C HIS A 69 -3.35 4.12 -5.46
N LEU A 70 -3.77 2.96 -4.96
CA LEU A 70 -2.89 1.80 -4.75
C LEU A 70 -2.15 1.43 -6.03
N GLN A 71 -2.86 1.29 -7.14
CA GLN A 71 -2.25 0.94 -8.43
C GLN A 71 -1.22 1.99 -8.88
N LYS A 72 -1.47 3.28 -8.66
CA LYS A 72 -0.50 4.36 -8.96
C LYS A 72 0.75 4.34 -8.09
N ILE A 73 0.64 3.86 -6.84
CA ILE A 73 1.79 3.76 -5.93
C ILE A 73 2.62 2.51 -6.25
N LEU A 74 1.96 1.43 -6.66
CA LEU A 74 2.58 0.13 -6.96
C LEU A 74 3.16 0.04 -8.37
N THR A 75 2.82 0.97 -9.25
CA THR A 75 3.31 1.03 -10.63
C THR A 75 4.19 2.28 -10.77
N PRO A 76 5.52 2.14 -10.86
CA PRO A 76 6.41 3.29 -11.09
C PRO A 76 6.23 3.94 -12.46
#